data_AF-W1NIM0-F1
#
_entry.id   AF-W1NIM0-F1
#
_cell.length_a   1.000
_cell.length_b   1.000
_cell.length_c   1.000
_cell.angle_alpha   90.00
_cell.angle_beta   90.00
_cell.angle_gamma   90.00
#
_symmetry.space_group_name_H-M   'P 1'
#
loop_
_entity.id
_entity.type
_entity.pdbx_description
1 polymer ?
#
loop_
_entity_poly.entity_id
_entity_poly.type
_entity_poly.pdbx_seq_one_letter_code
_entity_poly.pdbx_strand_id
1 'polypeptide(L)'
;MQGREQSDRQWVIDVVNGNLKLNREEVAEEWTHRCIYKIPSYLNDFHKGSFTPRLVSLGPLHHGSPRLLPMGYHKRRALLHFLDRSKHSADGYLKALQAVEWKLRACYEGPDELPGMESPEFLNMMLLDGCFLHELHRTAIDEDTSGYADDDPVFGRNRAYFFRQQDSRPGAVGKPNPVAGLADFVGPLGGTLPGGRGA
;
A
#
# COMPACT_ATOMS: atom_id res chain seq x y z
N MET A 1 -17.61 29.80 10.34
CA MET A 1 -18.09 29.72 8.94
C MET A 1 -17.74 30.97 8.14
N GLN A 2 -17.98 32.19 8.67
CA GLN A 2 -17.64 33.47 8.00
C GLN A 2 -16.18 33.61 7.52
N GLY A 3 -15.19 33.11 8.25
CA GLY A 3 -13.77 33.23 7.83
C GLY A 3 -13.39 32.40 6.60
N ARG A 4 -14.10 31.29 6.33
CA ARG A 4 -13.81 30.42 5.18
C ARG A 4 -14.42 30.99 3.89
N GLU A 5 -15.66 31.49 3.95
CA GLU A 5 -16.28 32.22 2.83
C GLU A 5 -15.53 33.49 2.43
N GLN A 6 -14.97 34.21 3.41
CA GLN A 6 -14.20 35.43 3.14
C GLN A 6 -12.85 35.11 2.48
N SER A 7 -12.22 33.99 2.88
CA SER A 7 -11.02 33.43 2.23
C SER A 7 -11.32 33.01 0.79
N ASP A 8 -12.43 32.32 0.57
CA ASP A 8 -12.81 31.82 -0.77
C ASP A 8 -13.13 32.99 -1.71
N ARG A 9 -13.82 34.02 -1.22
CA ARG A 9 -14.12 35.22 -2.00
C ARG A 9 -12.85 35.97 -2.41
N GLN A 10 -11.89 36.11 -1.48
CA GLN A 10 -10.62 36.76 -1.78
C GLN A 10 -9.83 35.97 -2.83
N TRP A 11 -9.80 34.64 -2.70
CA TRP A 11 -9.16 33.76 -3.68
C TRP A 11 -9.75 33.93 -5.09
N VAL A 12 -11.09 33.99 -5.22
CA VAL A 12 -11.76 34.22 -6.51
C VAL A 12 -11.36 35.58 -7.10
N ILE A 13 -11.30 36.62 -6.28
CA ILE A 13 -10.86 37.95 -6.71
C ILE A 13 -9.42 37.91 -7.25
N ASP A 14 -8.52 37.19 -6.56
CA ASP A 14 -7.13 37.07 -6.98
C ASP A 14 -6.95 36.27 -8.28
N VAL A 15 -7.80 35.27 -8.54
CA VAL A 15 -7.85 34.57 -9.83
C VAL A 15 -8.33 35.50 -10.94
N VAL A 16 -9.43 36.22 -10.72
CA VAL A 16 -10.01 37.14 -11.73
C VAL A 16 -9.04 38.28 -12.06
N ASN A 17 -8.31 38.78 -11.07
CA ASN A 17 -7.29 39.81 -11.24
C ASN A 17 -5.99 39.28 -11.85
N GLY A 18 -5.85 37.96 -12.02
CA GLY A 18 -4.66 37.33 -12.58
C GLY A 18 -3.46 37.25 -11.62
N ASN A 19 -3.68 37.51 -10.34
CA ASN A 19 -2.68 37.39 -9.27
C ASN A 19 -2.39 35.93 -8.92
N LEU A 20 -3.38 35.05 -9.14
CA LEU A 20 -3.23 33.60 -9.05
C LEU A 20 -3.37 32.99 -10.45
N LYS A 21 -2.36 32.21 -10.85
CA LYS A 21 -2.39 31.45 -12.10
C LYS A 21 -2.11 30.00 -11.78
N LEU A 22 -2.80 29.11 -12.49
CA LEU A 22 -2.55 27.68 -12.40
C LEU A 22 -1.17 27.38 -13.00
N ASN A 23 -0.22 26.95 -12.16
CA ASN A 23 1.04 26.41 -12.63
C ASN A 23 0.82 24.97 -13.10
N ARG A 24 0.59 24.79 -14.40
CA ARG A 24 0.28 23.47 -14.98
C ARG A 24 1.42 22.47 -14.81
N GLU A 25 2.66 22.92 -14.75
CA GLU A 25 3.84 22.07 -14.62
C GLU A 25 3.97 21.54 -13.20
N GLU A 26 3.84 22.41 -12.20
CA GLU A 26 3.84 22.04 -10.78
C GLU A 26 2.66 21.11 -10.44
N VAL A 27 1.46 21.41 -10.95
CA VAL A 27 0.30 20.55 -10.77
C VAL A 27 0.55 19.18 -11.43
N ALA A 28 1.09 19.14 -12.65
CA ALA A 28 1.40 17.87 -13.30
C ALA A 28 2.44 17.05 -12.52
N GLU A 29 3.48 17.70 -11.97
CA GLU A 29 4.52 17.06 -11.18
C GLU A 29 4.00 16.49 -9.84
N GLU A 30 3.01 17.16 -9.24
CA GLU A 30 2.30 16.65 -8.06
C GLU A 30 1.53 15.35 -8.37
N TRP A 31 0.82 15.31 -9.51
CA TRP A 31 0.04 14.14 -9.93
C TRP A 31 0.89 13.00 -10.51
N THR A 32 2.11 13.25 -10.97
CA THR A 32 2.96 12.20 -11.56
C THR A 32 3.47 11.21 -10.51
N HIS A 33 3.57 11.62 -9.25
CA HIS A 33 4.10 10.78 -8.18
C HIS A 33 3.01 10.12 -7.34
N ARG A 34 1.83 10.76 -7.21
CA ARG A 34 0.75 10.34 -6.31
C ARG A 34 -0.03 9.14 -6.84
N CYS A 35 -0.02 8.04 -6.09
CA CYS A 35 -0.69 6.79 -6.46
C CYS A 35 -1.37 6.04 -5.31
N ILE A 36 -1.26 6.52 -4.07
CA ILE A 36 -1.86 5.93 -2.87
C ILE A 36 -2.81 6.95 -2.25
N TYR A 37 -4.11 6.72 -2.39
CA TYR A 37 -5.16 7.65 -1.97
C TYR A 37 -5.78 7.22 -0.64
N LYS A 38 -6.15 8.21 0.19
CA LYS A 38 -6.92 7.98 1.40
C LYS A 38 -8.36 7.70 1.00
N ILE A 39 -9.00 6.78 1.72
CA ILE A 39 -10.42 6.52 1.51
C ILE A 39 -11.22 7.67 2.15
N PRO A 40 -12.09 8.35 1.39
CA PRO A 40 -12.98 9.37 1.95
C PRO A 40 -13.79 8.84 3.13
N SER A 41 -13.95 9.67 4.17
CA SER A 41 -14.62 9.28 5.42
C SER A 41 -16.04 8.74 5.20
N TYR A 42 -16.81 9.35 4.29
CA TYR A 42 -18.18 8.92 4.00
C TYR A 42 -18.25 7.48 3.44
N LEU A 43 -17.26 7.03 2.66
CA LEU A 43 -17.20 5.64 2.17
C LEU A 43 -16.88 4.68 3.32
N ASN A 44 -15.99 5.09 4.22
CA ASN A 44 -15.63 4.29 5.38
C ASN A 44 -16.80 4.17 6.37
N ASP A 45 -17.62 5.22 6.53
CA ASP A 45 -18.81 5.21 7.38
C ASP A 45 -19.91 4.31 6.82
N PHE A 46 -20.08 4.28 5.49
CA PHE A 46 -21.05 3.41 4.81
C PHE A 46 -20.61 1.94 4.81
N HIS A 47 -19.31 1.69 4.68
CA HIS A 47 -18.71 0.34 4.66
C HIS A 47 -17.71 0.15 5.81
N LYS A 48 -18.20 0.29 7.05
CA LYS A 48 -17.37 0.19 8.25
C LYS A 48 -16.49 -1.06 8.24
N GLY A 49 -15.18 -0.82 8.28
CA GLY A 49 -14.16 -1.88 8.38
C GLY A 49 -13.77 -2.54 7.05
N SER A 50 -14.42 -2.23 5.93
CA SER A 50 -14.07 -2.81 4.62
C SER A 50 -12.73 -2.31 4.07
N PHE A 51 -12.34 -1.09 4.43
CA PHE A 51 -11.11 -0.45 3.96
C PHE A 51 -9.97 -0.50 4.98
N THR A 52 -10.20 -1.17 6.09
CA THR A 52 -9.19 -1.36 7.12
C THR A 52 -8.50 -2.70 6.89
N PRO A 53 -7.15 -2.75 6.82
CA PRO A 53 -6.45 -4.01 6.67
C PRO A 53 -6.79 -4.96 7.82
N ARG A 54 -6.98 -6.24 7.49
CA ARG A 54 -7.35 -7.28 8.47
C ARG A 54 -6.13 -8.04 9.00
N LEU A 55 -5.14 -8.26 8.15
CA LEU A 55 -4.03 -9.17 8.45
C LEU A 55 -2.70 -8.43 8.59
N VAL A 56 -2.34 -7.62 7.59
CA VAL A 56 -1.05 -6.93 7.53
C VAL A 56 -1.26 -5.47 7.19
N SER A 57 -0.58 -4.56 7.90
CA SER A 57 -0.47 -3.17 7.48
C SER A 57 0.61 -3.06 6.41
N LEU A 58 0.43 -2.25 5.37
CA LEU A 58 1.49 -1.89 4.45
C LEU A 58 1.57 -0.37 4.38
N GLY A 59 2.76 0.18 4.56
CA GLY A 59 3.00 1.60 4.63
C GLY A 59 2.45 2.28 5.90
N PRO A 60 2.47 3.63 5.92
CA PRO A 60 2.27 4.45 7.11
C PRO A 60 0.81 4.53 7.56
N LEU A 61 -0.16 4.44 6.64
CA LEU A 61 -1.57 4.77 6.94
C LEU A 61 -2.21 3.89 8.02
N HIS A 62 -1.75 2.65 8.16
CA HIS A 62 -2.25 1.70 9.16
C HIS A 62 -1.15 1.16 10.08
N HIS A 63 0.02 1.82 10.08
CA HIS A 63 1.17 1.42 10.87
C HIS A 63 0.85 1.44 12.37
N GLY A 64 1.45 0.52 13.13
CA GLY A 64 1.30 0.45 14.59
C GLY A 64 -0.06 -0.04 15.10
N SER A 65 -1.02 -0.37 14.22
CA SER A 65 -2.32 -0.91 14.66
C SER A 65 -2.12 -2.23 15.43
N PRO A 66 -2.56 -2.36 16.70
CA PRO A 66 -2.29 -3.53 17.53
C PRO A 66 -2.72 -4.85 16.90
N ARG A 67 -3.86 -4.85 16.18
CA ARG A 67 -4.40 -6.02 15.47
C ARG A 67 -3.52 -6.50 14.30
N LEU A 68 -2.63 -5.65 13.77
CA LEU A 68 -1.78 -5.93 12.61
C LEU A 68 -0.32 -6.25 13.01
N LEU A 69 0.03 -6.05 14.28
CA LEU A 69 1.37 -6.33 14.80
C LEU A 69 1.83 -7.78 14.61
N PRO A 70 0.98 -8.83 14.70
CA PRO A 70 1.43 -10.22 14.54
C PRO A 70 2.19 -10.46 13.22
N MET A 71 1.77 -9.80 12.14
CA MET A 71 2.43 -9.94 10.84
C MET A 71 3.81 -9.27 10.77
N GLY A 72 4.14 -8.39 11.72
CA GLY A 72 5.47 -7.79 11.84
C GLY A 72 6.58 -8.83 12.03
N TYR A 73 6.28 -9.96 12.68
CA TYR A 73 7.22 -11.08 12.78
C TYR A 73 7.58 -11.65 11.41
N HIS A 74 6.57 -11.92 10.57
CA HIS A 74 6.79 -12.48 9.23
C HIS A 74 7.49 -11.49 8.29
N LYS A 75 7.28 -10.18 8.44
CA LYS A 75 8.05 -9.16 7.70
C LYS A 75 9.54 -9.17 8.05
N ARG A 76 9.87 -9.28 9.34
CA ARG A 76 11.27 -9.37 9.79
C ARG A 76 11.94 -10.64 9.27
N ARG A 77 11.24 -11.77 9.28
CA ARG A 77 11.74 -13.01 8.66
C ARG A 77 11.96 -12.84 7.16
N ALA A 78 11.02 -12.23 6.45
CA ALA A 78 11.15 -11.94 5.03
C ALA A 78 12.43 -11.14 4.73
N LEU A 79 12.71 -10.09 5.52
CA LEU A 79 13.94 -9.33 5.41
C LEU A 79 15.19 -10.21 5.60
N LEU A 80 15.23 -11.09 6.61
CA LEU A 80 16.37 -11.98 6.83
C LEU A 80 16.63 -12.90 5.64
N HIS A 81 15.58 -13.54 5.09
CA HIS A 81 15.71 -14.38 3.91
C HIS A 81 16.13 -13.59 2.67
N PHE A 82 15.57 -12.40 2.48
CA PHE A 82 15.93 -11.51 1.38
C PHE A 82 17.41 -11.11 1.44
N LEU A 83 17.91 -10.66 2.60
CA LEU A 83 19.30 -10.25 2.77
C LEU A 83 20.28 -11.42 2.61
N ASP A 84 19.92 -12.60 3.11
CA ASP A 84 20.74 -13.80 2.90
C ASP A 84 20.84 -14.12 1.41
N ARG A 85 19.77 -14.01 0.63
CA ARG A 85 19.84 -14.29 -0.81
C ARG A 85 20.52 -13.18 -1.60
N SER A 86 20.24 -11.91 -1.30
CA SER A 86 20.77 -10.78 -2.07
C SER A 86 22.25 -10.53 -1.82
N LYS A 87 22.80 -11.01 -0.70
CA LYS A 87 24.20 -10.81 -0.28
C LYS A 87 24.57 -9.32 -0.12
N HIS A 88 23.58 -8.46 0.05
CA HIS A 88 23.75 -7.04 0.38
C HIS A 88 23.40 -6.76 1.86
N SER A 89 23.95 -5.69 2.42
CA SER A 89 23.63 -5.27 3.78
C SER A 89 22.31 -4.50 3.85
N ALA A 90 21.64 -4.56 5.01
CA ALA A 90 20.45 -3.76 5.28
C ALA A 90 20.72 -2.24 5.13
N ASP A 91 21.89 -1.79 5.58
CA ASP A 91 22.33 -0.38 5.44
C ASP A 91 22.39 0.07 3.97
N GLY A 92 22.84 -0.80 3.06
CA GLY A 92 22.85 -0.50 1.63
C GLY A 92 21.44 -0.23 1.09
N TYR A 93 20.46 -1.04 1.49
CA TYR A 93 19.06 -0.82 1.11
C TYR A 93 18.45 0.41 1.77
N LEU A 94 18.75 0.67 3.05
CA LEU A 94 18.27 1.87 3.73
C LEU A 94 18.80 3.15 3.07
N LYS A 95 20.08 3.18 2.66
CA LYS A 95 20.65 4.29 1.89
C LYS A 95 19.97 4.46 0.53
N ALA A 96 19.69 3.36 -0.16
CA ALA A 96 18.97 3.40 -1.43
C ALA A 96 17.54 3.95 -1.26
N LEU A 97 16.82 3.52 -0.22
CA LEU A 97 15.49 4.03 0.11
C LEU A 97 15.54 5.51 0.52
N GLN A 98 16.55 5.91 1.30
CA GLN A 98 16.73 7.30 1.74
C GLN A 98 16.91 8.24 0.54
N ALA A 99 17.68 7.82 -0.48
CA ALA A 99 17.87 8.60 -1.70
C ALA A 99 16.58 8.87 -2.49
N VAL A 100 15.53 8.07 -2.27
CA VAL A 100 14.22 8.19 -2.92
C VAL A 100 13.08 8.45 -1.94
N GLU A 101 13.37 8.78 -0.67
CA GLU A 101 12.35 8.91 0.38
C GLU A 101 11.26 9.92 0.00
N TRP A 102 11.67 11.06 -0.56
CA TRP A 102 10.74 12.10 -0.98
C TRP A 102 9.73 11.57 -2.02
N LYS A 103 10.17 10.72 -2.96
CA LYS A 103 9.29 10.09 -3.95
C LYS A 103 8.33 9.11 -3.28
N LEU A 104 8.84 8.29 -2.35
CA LEU A 104 8.01 7.33 -1.61
C LEU A 104 6.91 8.04 -0.82
N ARG A 105 7.22 9.19 -0.20
CA ARG A 105 6.22 10.01 0.50
C ARG A 105 5.25 10.67 -0.46
N ALA A 106 5.73 11.20 -1.59
CA ALA A 106 4.92 11.83 -2.63
C ALA A 106 3.90 10.86 -3.28
N CYS A 107 4.12 9.55 -3.17
CA CYS A 107 3.12 8.55 -3.57
C CYS A 107 1.81 8.62 -2.78
N TYR A 108 1.83 9.13 -1.55
CA TYR A 108 0.64 9.21 -0.70
C TYR A 108 -0.12 10.53 -0.92
N GLU A 109 -1.44 10.45 -0.85
CA GLU A 109 -2.30 11.63 -0.72
C GLU A 109 -2.04 12.33 0.61
N GLY A 110 -1.77 13.64 0.54
CA GLY A 110 -1.40 14.45 1.71
C GLY A 110 -0.12 13.94 2.37
N PRO A 111 1.06 14.03 1.71
CA PRO A 111 2.33 13.56 2.27
C PRO A 111 2.66 14.22 3.62
N ASP A 112 2.30 15.49 3.78
CA ASP A 112 2.44 16.25 5.04
C ASP A 112 1.44 15.84 6.12
N GLU A 113 0.39 15.11 5.74
CA GLU A 113 -0.63 14.56 6.63
C GLU A 113 -0.41 13.07 6.95
N LEU A 114 0.70 12.49 6.48
CA LEU A 114 1.11 11.19 6.97
C LEU A 114 1.33 11.30 8.49
N PRO A 115 1.13 10.19 9.25
CA PRO A 115 1.55 10.16 10.64
C PRO A 115 2.96 10.74 10.73
N GLY A 116 3.19 11.68 11.65
CA GLY A 116 4.42 12.47 11.80
C GLY A 116 5.64 11.59 12.13
N MET A 117 6.02 10.79 11.15
CA MET A 117 6.92 9.66 11.24
C MET A 117 8.27 10.11 10.72
N GLU A 118 9.24 10.04 11.62
CA GLU A 118 10.62 10.38 11.34
C GLU A 118 11.17 9.51 10.21
N SER A 119 12.09 10.08 9.41
CA SER A 119 12.69 9.41 8.25
C SER A 119 13.21 7.99 8.57
N PRO A 120 13.97 7.75 9.65
CA PRO A 120 14.45 6.40 9.98
C PRO A 120 13.32 5.40 10.22
N GLU A 121 12.23 5.81 10.87
CA GLU A 121 11.08 4.94 11.13
C GLU A 121 10.36 4.60 9.81
N PHE A 122 10.14 5.61 8.97
CA PHE A 122 9.51 5.46 7.66
C PHE A 122 10.31 4.52 6.75
N LEU A 123 11.63 4.71 6.65
CA LEU A 123 12.49 3.89 5.80
C LEU A 123 12.59 2.44 6.30
N ASN A 124 12.66 2.23 7.62
CA ASN A 124 12.64 0.89 8.20
C ASN A 124 11.33 0.15 7.88
N MET A 125 10.20 0.86 7.99
CA MET A 125 8.90 0.31 7.61
C MET A 125 8.85 -0.03 6.11
N MET A 126 9.31 0.87 5.24
CA MET A 126 9.33 0.62 3.79
C MET A 126 10.20 -0.58 3.42
N LEU A 127 11.35 -0.74 4.07
CA LEU A 127 12.22 -1.90 3.85
C LEU A 127 11.53 -3.21 4.26
N LEU A 128 10.94 -3.25 5.46
CA LEU A 128 10.23 -4.44 5.95
C LEU A 128 9.04 -4.80 5.07
N ASP A 129 8.27 -3.81 4.65
CA ASP A 129 7.06 -4.01 3.84
C ASP A 129 7.42 -4.42 2.41
N GLY A 130 8.45 -3.79 1.83
CA GLY A 130 8.98 -4.14 0.51
C GLY A 130 9.53 -5.56 0.47
N CYS A 131 10.35 -5.96 1.45
CA CYS A 131 10.85 -7.33 1.54
C CYS A 131 9.73 -8.35 1.75
N PHE A 132 8.73 -8.01 2.57
CA PHE A 132 7.56 -8.87 2.77
C PHE A 132 6.78 -9.10 1.47
N LEU A 133 6.47 -8.03 0.72
CA LEU A 133 5.79 -8.13 -0.56
C LEU A 133 6.63 -8.89 -1.60
N HIS A 134 7.94 -8.67 -1.61
CA HIS A 134 8.86 -9.36 -2.51
C HIS A 134 8.91 -10.87 -2.23
N GLU A 135 9.04 -11.29 -0.96
CA GLU A 135 8.99 -12.71 -0.61
C GLU A 135 7.61 -13.33 -0.88
N LEU A 136 6.54 -12.58 -0.65
CA LEU A 136 5.20 -13.04 -0.95
C LEU A 136 5.03 -13.25 -2.46
N HIS A 137 5.52 -12.32 -3.29
CA HIS A 137 5.51 -12.47 -4.74
C HIS A 137 6.32 -13.70 -5.17
N ARG A 138 7.56 -13.84 -4.72
CA ARG A 138 8.44 -14.97 -5.05
C ARG A 138 7.80 -16.32 -4.70
N THR A 139 7.26 -16.42 -3.49
CA THR A 139 6.69 -17.70 -3.01
C THR A 139 5.29 -17.97 -3.58
N ALA A 140 4.52 -16.92 -3.90
CA ALA A 140 3.14 -17.05 -4.34
C ALA A 140 2.94 -17.09 -5.86
N ILE A 141 3.74 -16.34 -6.59
CA ILE A 141 3.64 -16.14 -8.05
C ILE A 141 4.72 -16.96 -8.76
N ASP A 142 5.99 -16.84 -8.32
CA ASP A 142 7.09 -17.60 -8.91
C ASP A 142 7.15 -19.05 -8.40
N GLU A 143 6.31 -19.37 -7.40
CA GLU A 143 6.25 -20.67 -6.70
C GLU A 143 7.60 -21.11 -6.08
N ASP A 144 8.56 -20.19 -5.96
CA ASP A 144 9.86 -20.43 -5.36
C ASP A 144 9.78 -20.24 -3.84
N THR A 145 9.60 -21.36 -3.14
CA THR A 145 9.61 -21.41 -1.68
C THR A 145 10.98 -21.72 -1.10
N SER A 146 12.06 -21.65 -1.88
CA SER A 146 13.41 -21.95 -1.40
C SER A 146 13.79 -21.04 -0.22
N GLY A 147 14.42 -21.64 0.80
CA GLY A 147 14.75 -20.97 2.06
C GLY A 147 13.65 -21.03 3.12
N TYR A 148 12.41 -21.40 2.78
CA TYR A 148 11.34 -21.62 3.74
C TYR A 148 11.02 -23.11 3.92
N ALA A 149 10.52 -23.46 5.10
CA ALA A 149 10.00 -24.80 5.35
C ALA A 149 8.63 -24.99 4.64
N ASP A 150 8.30 -26.22 4.28
CA ASP A 150 7.03 -26.53 3.59
C ASP A 150 5.79 -26.22 4.46
N ASP A 151 5.95 -26.30 5.78
CA ASP A 151 4.94 -25.97 6.79
C ASP A 151 4.98 -24.50 7.22
N ASP A 152 5.83 -23.66 6.60
CA ASP A 152 5.81 -22.22 6.85
C ASP A 152 4.42 -21.65 6.51
N PRO A 153 3.77 -20.96 7.47
CA PRO A 153 2.39 -20.55 7.29
C PRO A 153 2.20 -19.42 6.28
N VAL A 154 3.24 -18.63 5.98
CA VAL A 154 3.11 -17.42 5.14
C VAL A 154 3.81 -17.58 3.79
N PHE A 155 5.01 -18.16 3.80
CA PHE A 155 5.88 -18.28 2.61
C PHE A 155 6.06 -19.74 2.15
N GLY A 156 5.53 -20.71 2.90
CA GLY A 156 5.58 -22.12 2.54
C GLY A 156 4.55 -22.50 1.49
N ARG A 157 4.60 -23.77 1.04
CA ARG A 157 3.67 -24.31 0.04
C ARG A 157 2.22 -24.34 0.55
N ASN A 158 2.02 -24.50 1.85
CA ASN A 158 0.71 -24.60 2.49
C ASN A 158 0.12 -23.24 2.93
N ARG A 159 0.68 -22.11 2.49
CA ARG A 159 0.26 -20.76 2.89
C ARG A 159 -1.24 -20.45 2.72
N ALA A 160 -1.92 -21.08 1.76
CA ALA A 160 -3.35 -20.89 1.54
C ALA A 160 -4.21 -21.21 2.78
N TYR A 161 -3.78 -22.16 3.62
CA TYR A 161 -4.50 -22.51 4.85
C TYR A 161 -4.43 -21.39 5.90
N PHE A 162 -3.28 -20.73 6.03
CA PHE A 162 -3.10 -19.62 6.95
C PHE A 162 -4.00 -18.43 6.57
N PHE A 163 -3.94 -17.99 5.30
CA PHE A 163 -4.75 -16.86 4.84
C PHE A 163 -6.26 -17.15 4.92
N ARG A 164 -6.70 -18.38 4.66
CA ARG A 164 -8.11 -18.77 4.80
C ARG A 164 -8.61 -18.67 6.24
N GLN A 165 -7.83 -19.11 7.22
CA GLN A 165 -8.22 -19.00 8.64
C GLN A 165 -8.40 -17.54 9.07
N GLN A 166 -7.57 -16.64 8.54
CA GLN A 166 -7.60 -15.21 8.86
C GLN A 166 -8.73 -14.44 8.14
N ASP A 167 -9.27 -14.98 7.03
CA ASP A 167 -10.32 -14.30 6.24
C ASP A 167 -11.75 -14.60 6.72
N SER A 168 -11.94 -15.59 7.61
CA SER A 168 -13.26 -16.02 8.08
C SER A 168 -14.12 -14.86 8.60
N ARG A 169 -15.03 -14.36 7.76
CA ARG A 169 -16.11 -13.45 8.16
C ARG A 169 -17.19 -14.32 8.83
N PRO A 170 -17.79 -13.91 9.95
CA PRO A 170 -19.09 -14.46 10.30
C PRO A 170 -20.09 -14.09 9.18
N GLY A 171 -20.53 -15.07 8.37
CA GLY A 171 -21.62 -14.92 7.41
C GLY A 171 -21.30 -14.93 5.90
N ALA A 172 -20.07 -15.22 5.45
CA ALA A 172 -19.74 -15.27 4.02
C ALA A 172 -19.83 -16.69 3.43
N VAL A 173 -21.05 -17.20 3.22
CA VAL A 173 -21.27 -18.38 2.36
C VAL A 173 -21.33 -17.91 0.90
N GLY A 174 -20.47 -18.46 0.04
CA GLY A 174 -20.65 -18.39 -1.42
C GLY A 174 -19.85 -17.34 -2.21
N LYS A 175 -18.74 -16.78 -1.72
CA LYS A 175 -17.83 -15.99 -2.56
C LYS A 175 -16.63 -16.82 -3.04
N PRO A 176 -16.16 -16.64 -4.29
CA PRO A 176 -15.04 -17.40 -4.83
C PRO A 176 -13.74 -17.14 -4.06
N ASN A 177 -12.87 -18.14 -4.15
CA ASN A 177 -11.61 -18.34 -3.42
C ASN A 177 -10.67 -17.11 -3.44
N PRO A 178 -10.21 -16.59 -2.28
CA PRO A 178 -9.36 -15.39 -2.20
C PRO A 178 -7.93 -15.59 -2.72
N VAL A 179 -7.51 -16.82 -3.05
CA VAL A 179 -6.24 -17.05 -3.76
C VAL A 179 -6.27 -16.43 -5.17
N ALA A 180 -7.45 -16.26 -5.76
CA ALA A 180 -7.62 -15.47 -6.99
C ALA A 180 -7.29 -13.98 -6.77
N GLY A 181 -7.53 -13.45 -5.56
CA GLY A 181 -7.27 -12.04 -5.23
C GLY A 181 -5.78 -11.69 -5.13
N LEU A 182 -4.89 -12.67 -4.97
CA LEU A 182 -3.44 -12.44 -5.01
C LEU A 182 -2.94 -12.29 -6.45
N ALA A 183 -3.57 -12.97 -7.41
CA ALA A 183 -3.36 -12.70 -8.83
C ALA A 183 -3.93 -11.34 -9.23
N ASP A 184 -5.06 -10.91 -8.63
CA ASP A 184 -5.62 -9.56 -8.84
C ASP A 184 -4.76 -8.44 -8.22
N PHE A 185 -3.91 -8.74 -7.23
CA PHE A 185 -3.00 -7.78 -6.60
C PHE A 185 -1.74 -7.51 -7.45
N VAL A 186 -1.43 -8.37 -8.43
CA VAL A 186 -0.19 -8.33 -9.22
C VAL A 186 -0.44 -8.39 -10.74
N GLY A 187 -1.68 -8.64 -11.18
CA GLY A 187 -2.04 -8.63 -12.59
C GLY A 187 -1.92 -7.22 -13.22
N PRO A 188 -1.50 -7.10 -14.49
CA PRO A 188 -1.47 -5.81 -15.17
C PRO A 188 -2.89 -5.24 -15.21
N LEU A 189 -3.04 -3.99 -14.75
CA LEU A 189 -4.27 -3.21 -14.83
C LEU A 189 -4.64 -3.02 -16.32
N GLY A 190 -5.36 -3.98 -16.89
CA GLY A 190 -5.78 -4.00 -18.28
C GLY A 190 -7.19 -4.53 -18.38
N GLY A 191 -8.18 -3.68 -18.12
CA GLY A 191 -9.57 -4.02 -18.36
C GLY A 191 -9.81 -4.28 -19.84
N THR A 192 -10.20 -5.52 -20.18
CA THR A 192 -10.79 -5.80 -21.49
C THR A 192 -12.28 -5.46 -21.41
N LEU A 193 -12.69 -4.42 -22.14
CA LEU A 193 -14.09 -4.07 -22.32
C LEU A 193 -14.84 -5.22 -23.03
N PRO A 194 -16.07 -5.57 -22.62
CA PRO A 194 -16.86 -6.59 -23.31
C PRO A 194 -17.51 -5.99 -24.57
N GLY A 195 -16.98 -6.31 -25.75
CA GLY A 195 -17.67 -6.17 -27.03
C GLY A 195 -17.42 -7.43 -27.87
N GLY A 196 -18.36 -8.02 -28.60
CA GLY A 196 -19.79 -7.77 -28.76
C GLY A 196 -20.41 -9.07 -29.28
N ARG A 197 -21.72 -9.25 -29.06
CA ARG A 197 -22.47 -10.38 -29.63
C ARG A 197 -22.55 -10.20 -31.13
N GLY A 198 -22.32 -11.29 -31.84
CA GLY A 198 -22.55 -11.38 -33.27
C GLY A 198 -24.02 -11.13 -33.63
N ALA A 199 -24.18 -10.49 -34.77
CA ALA A 199 -25.26 -10.72 -35.73
C ALA A 199 -24.57 -10.89 -37.10
#